data_AF-A0A1N7P6L6-F1
#
_entry.id   AF-A0A1N7P6L6-F1
#
_cell.length_a   1.000
_cell.length_b   1.000
_cell.length_c   1.000
_cell.angle_alpha   90.00
_cell.angle_beta   90.00
_cell.angle_gamma   90.00
#
_symmetry.space_group_name_H-M   'P 1'
#
loop_
_entity.id
_entity.type
_entity.pdbx_description
1 polymer ?
#
loop_
_entity_poly.entity_id
_entity_poly.type
_entity_poly.pdbx_seq_one_letter_code
_entity_poly.pdbx_strand_id
1 'polypeptide(L)' 'MTYKLAFTKSFGRELKKLKKKYPSILKDLDKIAVKLLENPSLGVLVYKNCYKVRVPNFKYE' A
#
# COMPACT_ATOMS: atom_id res chain seq x y z
N MET A 1 13.13 -1.94 15.71
CA MET A 1 11.90 -1.17 16.00
C MET A 1 10.73 -1.90 15.38
N THR A 2 9.65 -2.10 16.12
CA THR A 2 8.47 -2.84 15.68
C THR A 2 7.39 -1.85 15.23
N TYR A 3 7.22 -1.68 13.92
CA TYR A 3 6.16 -0.84 13.37
C TYR A 3 4.87 -1.65 13.23
N LYS A 4 3.72 -1.01 13.47
CA LYS A 4 2.40 -1.60 13.29
C LYS A 4 1.69 -0.90 12.13
N LEU A 5 1.29 -1.66 11.12
CA LEU A 5 0.44 -1.17 10.05
C LEU A 5 -1.00 -1.04 10.53
N ALA A 6 -1.60 0.11 10.26
CA ALA A 6 -3.01 0.38 10.48
C ALA A 6 -3.62 0.93 9.19
N PHE A 7 -4.82 0.45 8.86
CA PHE A 7 -5.57 0.91 7.70
C PHE A 7 -6.69 1.84 8.13
N THR A 8 -6.94 2.89 7.34
CA THR A 8 -8.11 3.75 7.55
C THR A 8 -9.37 3.08 7.00
N LYS A 9 -10.54 3.47 7.56
CA LYS A 9 -11.84 2.92 7.14
C LYS A 9 -12.15 3.16 5.66
N SER A 10 -11.75 4.32 5.14
CA SER A 10 -11.90 4.68 3.72
C SER A 10 -11.04 3.78 2.82
N PHE A 11 -9.78 3.53 3.21
CA PHE A 11 -8.87 2.65 2.48
C PHE A 11 -9.46 1.25 2.30
N GLY A 12 -10.02 0.65 3.37
CA GLY A 12 -10.65 -0.67 3.27
C GLY A 12 -11.86 -0.72 2.32
N ARG A 13 -12.66 0.36 2.26
CA ARG A 13 -13.80 0.46 1.34
C ARG A 13 -13.35 0.57 -0.12
N GLU A 14 -12.34 1.40 -0.39
CA GLU A 14 -11.77 1.56 -1.73
C GLU A 14 -11.04 0.30 -2.19
N LEU A 15 -10.28 -0.34 -1.30
CA LEU A 15 -9.59 -1.59 -1.58
C LEU A 15 -10.57 -2.70 -1.99
N LYS A 16 -11.73 -2.81 -1.32
CA LYS A 16 -12.75 -3.79 -1.73
C LYS A 16 -13.26 -3.56 -3.16
N LYS A 17 -13.41 -2.30 -3.58
CA LYS A 17 -13.79 -1.96 -4.96
C LYS A 17 -12.66 -2.27 -5.94
N LEU A 18 -11.43 -1.90 -5.58
CA LEU A 18 -10.22 -2.14 -6.39
C LEU A 18 -9.92 -3.63 -6.57
N LYS A 19 -10.09 -4.45 -5.53
CA LYS A 19 -9.90 -5.91 -5.57
C LYS A 19 -10.76 -6.58 -6.65
N LYS A 20 -11.96 -6.06 -6.91
CA LYS A 20 -12.83 -6.57 -7.99
C LYS A 20 -12.26 -6.30 -9.38
N LYS A 21 -11.59 -5.16 -9.56
CA LYS A 21 -11.02 -4.73 -10.85
C LYS A 21 -9.61 -5.26 -11.07
N TYR A 22 -8.85 -5.44 -9.99
CA TYR A 22 -7.46 -5.87 -10.01
C TYR A 22 -7.26 -6.97 -8.96
N PRO A 23 -7.38 -8.26 -9.31
CA PRO A 23 -7.25 -9.36 -8.35
C PRO A 23 -5.84 -9.43 -7.72
N SER A 24 -4.80 -8.99 -8.45
CA SER A 24 -3.41 -8.98 -7.99
C SER A 24 -3.10 -7.94 -6.92
N ILE A 25 -3.95 -6.92 -6.74
CA ILE A 25 -3.61 -5.76 -5.89
C ILE A 25 -3.33 -6.13 -4.43
N LEU A 26 -3.90 -7.23 -3.94
CA LEU A 26 -3.60 -7.73 -2.60
C LEU A 26 -2.15 -8.18 -2.46
N LYS A 27 -1.60 -8.88 -3.48
CA LYS A 27 -0.20 -9.30 -3.49
C LYS A 27 0.73 -8.09 -3.56
N ASP A 28 0.36 -7.07 -4.33
CA ASP A 28 1.13 -5.84 -4.43
C ASP A 28 1.14 -5.06 -3.12
N LEU A 29 -0.02 -4.96 -2.46
CA LEU A 29 -0.12 -4.32 -1.14
C LEU A 29 0.67 -5.07 -0.07
N ASP A 30 0.71 -6.40 -0.12
CA ASP A 30 1.50 -7.21 0.80
C ASP A 30 3.01 -6.93 0.66
N LYS A 31 3.52 -6.90 -0.58
CA LYS A 31 4.92 -6.51 -0.86
C LYS A 31 5.23 -5.09 -0.38
N ILE A 32 4.29 -4.16 -0.55
CA ILE A 32 4.44 -2.78 -0.09
C ILE A 32 4.41 -2.71 1.43
N ALA A 33 3.54 -3.48 2.09
CA ALA A 33 3.43 -3.55 3.54
C ALA A 33 4.76 -4.00 4.17
N VAL A 34 5.39 -5.05 3.63
CA VAL A 34 6.71 -5.51 4.08
C VAL A 34 7.74 -4.38 3.96
N LYS A 35 7.80 -3.72 2.80
CA LYS A 35 8.72 -2.59 2.58
C LYS A 35 8.45 -1.40 3.49
N LEU A 36 7.19 -1.13 3.85
CA LEU A 36 6.83 -0.06 4.79
C LEU A 36 7.23 -0.39 6.22
N LEU A 37 7.18 -1.66 6.62
CA LEU A 37 7.64 -2.10 7.93
C LEU A 37 9.15 -1.95 8.07
N GLU A 38 9.89 -2.20 7.00
CA GLU A 38 11.35 -1.99 6.96
C GLU A 38 11.72 -0.51 6.85
N ASN A 39 11.01 0.24 6.00
CA ASN A 39 11.25 1.65 5.76
C ASN A 39 9.96 2.49 5.74
N PRO A 40 9.58 3.15 6.85
CA PRO A 40 8.33 3.91 6.94
C PRO A 40 8.32 5.20 6.11
N SER A 41 9.48 5.68 5.64
CA SER A 41 9.61 6.85 4.75
C SER A 41 9.63 6.46 3.25
N LEU A 42 9.23 5.23 2.92
CA LEU A 42 9.17 4.76 1.54
C LEU A 42 8.24 5.64 0.69
N GLY A 43 8.76 6.12 -0.44
CA GLY A 43 8.00 6.85 -1.45
C GLY A 43 8.37 8.32 -1.53
N VAL A 44 7.43 9.13 -2.03
CA VAL A 44 7.64 10.58 -2.20
C VAL A 44 6.97 11.31 -1.06
N LEU A 45 7.71 12.12 -0.31
CA LEU A 45 7.16 13.00 0.70
C LEU A 45 6.21 14.00 0.03
N VAL A 46 4.93 13.98 0.41
CA VAL A 46 3.93 14.89 -0.15
C VAL A 46 3.66 16.04 0.82
N TYR A 47 3.55 15.73 2.11
CA TYR A 47 3.24 16.72 3.14
C TYR A 47 3.47 16.14 4.53
N LYS A 48 4.08 16.88 5.47
CA LYS A 48 4.21 16.54 6.92
C LYS A 48 4.21 15.03 7.24
N ASN A 49 5.27 14.31 6.86
CA ASN A 49 5.44 12.87 7.09
C ASN A 49 4.40 11.94 6.41
N CYS A 50 3.66 12.43 5.42
CA CYS A 50 2.84 11.64 4.52
C CYS A 50 3.63 11.35 3.24
N TYR A 51 3.75 10.06 2.94
CA TYR A 51 4.48 9.56 1.78
C TYR A 51 3.50 8.95 0.77
N LYS A 52 3.69 9.28 -0.51
CA LYS A 52 2.94 8.69 -1.61
C LYS A 52 3.74 7.55 -2.21
N VAL A 53 3.18 6.35 -2.13
CA VAL A 53 3.73 5.14 -2.76
C VAL A 53 2.89 4.81 -3.99
N ARG A 54 3.54 4.64 -5.14
CA ARG A 54 2.88 4.13 -6.35
C ARG A 54 2.83 2.61 -6.26
N VAL A 55 1.62 2.05 -6.35
CA VAL A 55 1.42 0.61 -6.50
C VAL A 55 1.58 0.29 -7.99
N PRO A 56 2.64 -0.42 -8.40
CA PRO A 56 2.75 -0.91 -9.77
C PRO A 56 1.61 -1.88 -10.06
N ASN A 57 0.99 -1.75 -11.24
CA ASN A 57 0.05 -2.75 -11.73
C ASN A 57 0.88 -3.87 -12.36
N PHE A 58 1.40 -4.78 -11.54
CA PHE A 58 2.05 -5.99 -12.04
C PHE A 58 0.95 -6.84 -12.70
N LYS A 59 0.79 -6.67 -14.02
CA LYS A 59 0.07 -7.65 -14.83
C LYS A 59 0.80 -8.99 -14.63
N TYR A 60 0.03 -10.04 -14.40
CA TYR A 60 0.52 -11.42 -14.39
C TYR A 60 1.36 -11.62 -15.66
N GLU A 61 2.67 -11.79 -15.50
CA GLU A 61 3.49 -12.56 -16.44
C GLU A 61 3.07 -14.02 -16.37
#